data_AF-A0A2K9AQK6-F1
#
_entry.id   AF-A0A2K9AQK6-F1
#
_cell.length_a   1.000
_cell.length_b   1.000
_cell.length_c   1.000
_cell.angle_alpha   90.00
_cell.angle_beta   90.00
_cell.angle_gamma   90.00
#
_symmetry.space_group_name_H-M   'P 1'
#
loop_
_entity.id
_entity.type
_entity.pdbx_description
1 polymer ?
#
loop_
_entity_poly.entity_id
_entity_poly.type
_entity_poly.pdbx_seq_one_letter_code
_entity_poly.pdbx_strand_id
1 'polypeptide(L)'
;MKVGFDIFGKAYGFMFRNDLHDGNSIDYNFSKTMILLDLESEELLYDSSKYTISNKIVQHELYNFAQQFKGLTWKESMRNILAYTRKIVRNFNLPFENMIFGGTEKEIIDRGTDWCTDISRVGCALLQCLNIPCRMVTLVNTKQAYNGHTICEAIVNKQFIMCDFTYGVLGHLDESYSVKSLINNHNVVEEVYSEIISLGNNRDYILGLFDKAAYNDYDITKQHNYNKSKPNEYYLSMMKLKHDGKWKLGENS
;
A
#
# COMPACT_ATOMS: atom_id res chain seq x y z
N MET A 1 17.16 14.20 2.10
CA MET A 1 16.18 13.14 1.80
C MET A 1 16.45 11.92 2.67
N LYS A 2 15.45 11.46 3.42
CA LYS A 2 15.57 10.30 4.33
C LYS A 2 15.02 9.04 3.66
N VAL A 3 15.80 7.95 3.73
CA VAL A 3 15.49 6.68 3.06
C VAL A 3 15.75 5.50 3.98
N GLY A 4 14.86 4.50 3.93
CA GLY A 4 15.07 3.18 4.53
C GLY A 4 14.24 2.91 5.79
N PHE A 5 14.65 1.88 6.55
CA PHE A 5 13.83 1.32 7.62
C PHE A 5 13.51 2.29 8.77
N ASP A 6 14.48 3.12 9.17
CA ASP A 6 14.36 3.93 10.40
C ASP A 6 13.70 5.30 10.18
N ILE A 7 13.17 5.58 8.98
CA ILE A 7 12.65 6.92 8.64
C ILE A 7 11.45 7.37 9.48
N PHE A 8 10.73 6.43 10.09
CA PHE A 8 9.63 6.69 11.02
C PHE A 8 10.03 6.51 12.50
N GLY A 9 11.32 6.31 12.78
CA GLY A 9 11.86 6.05 14.11
C GLY A 9 12.33 4.61 14.29
N LYS A 10 13.15 4.40 15.33
CA LYS A 10 13.82 3.11 15.61
C LYS A 10 12.84 1.94 15.74
N ALA A 11 11.72 2.15 16.42
CA ALA A 11 10.78 1.08 16.69
C ALA A 11 10.10 0.56 15.41
N TYR A 12 9.66 1.46 14.53
CA TYR A 12 9.19 1.09 13.19
C TYR A 12 10.29 0.43 12.36
N GLY A 13 11.52 0.95 12.43
CA GLY A 13 12.65 0.34 11.76
C GLY A 13 12.94 -1.09 12.23
N PHE A 14 12.77 -1.39 13.52
CA PHE A 14 12.86 -2.76 14.04
C PHE A 14 11.76 -3.65 13.44
N MET A 15 10.50 -3.17 13.45
CA MET A 15 9.36 -3.89 12.88
C MET A 15 9.57 -4.20 11.39
N PHE A 16 10.02 -3.24 10.58
CA PHE A 16 10.23 -3.45 9.15
C PHE A 16 11.42 -4.37 8.83
N ARG A 17 12.45 -4.44 9.68
CA ARG A 17 13.51 -5.45 9.52
C ARG A 17 13.03 -6.86 9.81
N ASN A 18 11.92 -6.99 10.53
CA ASN A 18 11.24 -8.26 10.80
C ASN A 18 10.04 -8.47 9.86
N ASP A 19 9.98 -7.77 8.72
CA ASP A 19 8.89 -7.90 7.76
C ASP A 19 8.60 -9.35 7.34
N LEU A 20 7.34 -9.60 6.99
CA LEU A 20 6.86 -10.94 6.65
C LEU A 20 7.40 -11.46 5.33
N HIS A 21 7.71 -10.58 4.38
CA HIS A 21 8.16 -10.94 3.05
C HIS A 21 9.62 -11.44 3.08
N ASP A 22 9.99 -12.24 2.09
CA ASP A 22 11.36 -12.74 1.96
C ASP A 22 12.35 -11.57 1.89
N GLY A 23 13.48 -11.66 2.60
CA GLY A 23 14.45 -10.57 2.72
C GLY A 23 15.11 -10.15 1.41
N ASN A 24 14.97 -10.94 0.34
CA ASN A 24 15.44 -10.59 -1.00
C ASN A 24 14.31 -10.17 -1.96
N SER A 25 13.05 -10.17 -1.51
CA SER A 25 11.88 -9.83 -2.33
C SER A 25 11.77 -8.32 -2.59
N ILE A 26 11.00 -7.97 -3.61
CA ILE A 26 10.64 -6.57 -3.91
C ILE A 26 9.88 -5.91 -2.75
N ASP A 27 9.02 -6.67 -2.07
CA ASP A 27 8.20 -6.17 -0.96
C ASP A 27 9.08 -5.75 0.23
N TYR A 28 10.05 -6.59 0.61
CA TYR A 28 11.05 -6.23 1.64
C TYR A 28 11.92 -5.04 1.19
N ASN A 29 12.25 -4.97 -0.11
CA ASN A 29 13.01 -3.86 -0.66
C ASN A 29 12.25 -2.52 -0.62
N PHE A 30 10.91 -2.52 -0.60
CA PHE A 30 10.14 -1.29 -0.41
C PHE A 30 10.51 -0.62 0.92
N SER A 31 10.49 -1.35 2.04
CA SER A 31 10.90 -0.81 3.35
C SER A 31 12.37 -0.37 3.40
N LYS A 32 13.25 -0.99 2.60
CA LYS A 32 14.67 -0.61 2.51
C LYS A 32 14.90 0.69 1.72
N THR A 33 14.03 1.00 0.77
CA THR A 33 14.23 2.08 -0.22
C THR A 33 13.18 3.17 -0.17
N MET A 34 12.20 3.05 0.73
CA MET A 34 11.12 4.04 0.86
C MET A 34 11.67 5.41 1.23
N ILE A 35 11.14 6.43 0.57
CA ILE A 35 11.51 7.82 0.78
C ILE A 35 10.46 8.46 1.67
N LEU A 36 10.87 8.99 2.83
CA LEU A 36 9.98 9.71 3.73
C LEU A 36 9.39 10.93 3.04
N LEU A 37 8.09 11.20 3.23
CA LEU A 37 7.51 12.49 2.89
C LEU A 37 7.86 13.54 3.94
N ASP A 38 8.73 14.46 3.57
CA ASP A 38 9.09 15.64 4.33
C ASP A 38 9.45 16.82 3.41
N LEU A 39 9.77 17.97 3.99
CA LEU A 39 10.07 19.20 3.23
C LEU A 39 11.24 19.01 2.24
N GLU A 40 12.18 18.11 2.51
CA GLU A 40 13.35 17.89 1.65
C GLU A 40 13.04 17.02 0.42
N SER A 41 11.98 16.22 0.48
CA SER A 41 11.63 15.21 -0.52
C SER A 41 10.35 15.54 -1.27
N GLU A 42 9.54 16.47 -0.77
CA GLU A 42 8.23 16.81 -1.31
C GLU A 42 8.27 17.16 -2.80
N GLU A 43 9.14 18.09 -3.21
CA GLU A 43 9.26 18.52 -4.61
C GLU A 43 9.65 17.35 -5.52
N LEU A 44 10.56 16.49 -5.05
CA LEU A 44 10.97 15.30 -5.79
C LEU A 44 9.80 14.34 -5.98
N LEU A 45 9.07 14.06 -4.90
CA LEU A 45 7.98 13.08 -4.85
C LEU A 45 6.71 13.56 -5.57
N TYR A 46 6.46 14.87 -5.62
CA TYR A 46 5.24 15.43 -6.24
C TYR A 46 5.46 16.00 -7.63
N ASP A 47 6.58 15.64 -8.27
CA ASP A 47 6.81 15.88 -9.69
C ASP A 47 6.16 14.80 -10.55
N SER A 48 4.94 15.08 -11.01
CA SER A 48 4.17 14.17 -11.86
C SER A 48 4.87 13.79 -13.18
N SER A 49 5.84 14.58 -13.66
CA SER A 49 6.51 14.33 -14.95
C SER A 49 7.44 13.12 -14.92
N LYS A 50 7.87 12.69 -13.72
CA LYS A 50 8.72 11.50 -13.52
C LYS A 50 7.97 10.19 -13.68
N TYR A 51 6.65 10.22 -13.54
CA TYR A 51 5.81 9.04 -13.51
C TYR A 51 5.34 8.67 -14.92
N THR A 52 6.03 7.71 -15.52
CA THR A 52 5.75 7.21 -16.87
C THR A 52 5.55 5.70 -16.84
N ILE A 53 4.72 5.20 -17.76
CA ILE A 53 4.55 3.76 -17.98
C ILE A 53 5.46 3.34 -19.12
N SER A 54 6.22 2.27 -18.91
CA SER A 54 7.03 1.65 -19.94
C SER A 54 6.17 1.11 -21.09
N ASN A 55 6.57 1.34 -22.34
CA ASN A 55 5.90 0.77 -23.51
C ASN A 55 5.89 -0.76 -23.52
N LYS A 56 6.76 -1.41 -22.73
CA LYS A 56 6.77 -2.88 -22.55
C LYS A 56 5.58 -3.39 -21.75
N ILE A 57 4.78 -2.52 -21.14
CA ILE A 57 3.63 -2.92 -20.32
C ILE A 57 2.64 -3.81 -21.09
N VAL A 58 2.53 -3.62 -22.40
CA VAL A 58 1.66 -4.43 -23.28
C VAL A 58 2.10 -5.90 -23.38
N GLN A 59 3.34 -6.21 -22.98
CA GLN A 59 3.91 -7.55 -22.95
C GLN A 59 3.80 -8.20 -21.55
N HIS A 60 3.38 -7.44 -20.54
CA HIS A 60 3.25 -7.95 -19.17
C HIS A 60 2.12 -8.98 -19.08
N GLU A 61 2.29 -10.05 -18.29
CA GLU A 61 1.33 -11.16 -18.20
C GLU A 61 -0.07 -10.71 -17.76
N LEU A 62 -0.14 -9.68 -16.90
CA LEU A 62 -1.40 -9.10 -16.42
C LEU A 62 -2.02 -8.09 -17.38
N TYR A 63 -1.38 -7.73 -18.50
CA TYR A 63 -1.86 -6.66 -19.38
C TYR A 63 -3.27 -6.93 -19.90
N ASN A 64 -3.47 -8.10 -20.51
CA ASN A 64 -4.77 -8.50 -21.06
C ASN A 64 -5.81 -8.71 -19.95
N PHE A 65 -5.39 -9.28 -18.82
CA PHE A 65 -6.25 -9.47 -17.65
C PHE A 65 -6.78 -8.12 -17.13
N ALA A 66 -5.92 -7.10 -17.04
CA ALA A 66 -6.31 -5.80 -16.52
C ALA A 66 -7.35 -5.08 -17.41
N GLN A 67 -7.35 -5.33 -18.72
CA GLN A 67 -8.25 -4.66 -19.66
C GLN A 67 -9.75 -4.88 -19.33
N GLN A 68 -10.10 -5.98 -18.65
CA GLN A 68 -11.48 -6.22 -18.23
C GLN A 68 -12.02 -5.18 -17.24
N PHE A 69 -11.13 -4.47 -16.54
CA PHE A 69 -11.50 -3.43 -15.58
C PHE A 69 -11.58 -2.04 -16.22
N LYS A 70 -11.20 -1.89 -17.48
CA LYS A 70 -11.20 -0.60 -18.18
C LYS A 70 -12.62 -0.05 -18.29
N GLY A 71 -12.86 1.10 -17.68
CA GLY A 71 -14.09 1.88 -17.82
C GLY A 71 -14.02 2.91 -18.94
N LEU A 72 -15.09 3.68 -19.10
CA LEU A 72 -15.14 4.84 -20.01
C LEU A 72 -14.26 5.98 -19.51
N THR A 73 -14.02 6.04 -18.19
CA THR A 73 -13.16 7.02 -17.54
C THR A 73 -12.08 6.36 -16.69
N TRP A 74 -11.05 7.14 -16.34
CA TRP A 74 -10.04 6.71 -15.37
C TRP A 74 -10.68 6.40 -14.00
N LYS A 75 -11.70 7.17 -13.59
CA LYS A 75 -12.42 6.98 -12.32
C LYS A 75 -13.09 5.62 -12.27
N GLU A 76 -13.81 5.28 -13.32
CA GLU A 76 -14.47 3.98 -13.46
C GLU A 76 -13.44 2.85 -13.46
N SER A 77 -12.34 3.01 -14.20
CA SER A 77 -11.27 2.02 -14.25
C SER A 77 -10.66 1.75 -12.87
N MET A 78 -10.35 2.82 -12.12
CA MET A 78 -9.83 2.70 -10.76
C MET A 78 -10.85 2.07 -9.81
N ARG A 79 -12.13 2.48 -9.87
CA ARG A 79 -13.21 1.91 -9.05
C ARG A 79 -13.44 0.43 -9.32
N ASN A 80 -13.34 0.00 -10.59
CA ASN A 80 -13.45 -1.41 -10.96
C ASN A 80 -12.31 -2.24 -10.33
N ILE A 81 -11.07 -1.76 -10.39
CA ILE A 81 -9.92 -2.43 -9.75
C ILE A 81 -10.08 -2.43 -8.23
N LEU A 82 -10.45 -1.30 -7.62
CA LEU A 82 -10.68 -1.21 -6.16
C LEU A 82 -11.77 -2.19 -5.69
N ALA A 83 -12.87 -2.30 -6.43
CA ALA A 83 -13.93 -3.27 -6.13
C ALA A 83 -13.44 -4.71 -6.27
N TYR A 84 -12.64 -5.00 -7.30
CA TYR A 84 -12.03 -6.31 -7.53
C TYR A 84 -11.07 -6.71 -6.39
N THR A 85 -10.12 -5.84 -6.02
CA THR A 85 -9.16 -6.12 -4.96
C THR A 85 -9.83 -6.23 -3.59
N ARG A 86 -10.80 -5.34 -3.29
CA ARG A 86 -11.59 -5.43 -2.05
C ARG A 86 -12.35 -6.75 -1.96
N LYS A 87 -12.82 -7.30 -3.08
CA LYS A 87 -13.46 -8.61 -3.11
C LYS A 87 -12.47 -9.74 -2.79
N ILE A 88 -11.23 -9.67 -3.27
CA ILE A 88 -10.18 -10.63 -2.89
C ILE A 88 -9.99 -10.61 -1.37
N VAL A 89 -9.77 -9.42 -0.80
CA VAL A 89 -9.53 -9.22 0.64
C VAL A 89 -10.71 -9.73 1.47
N ARG A 90 -11.95 -9.35 1.11
CA ARG A 90 -13.15 -9.77 1.85
C ARG A 90 -13.43 -11.27 1.81
N ASN A 91 -12.98 -11.95 0.76
CA ASN A 91 -13.19 -13.39 0.59
C ASN A 91 -12.03 -14.21 1.16
N PHE A 92 -10.92 -13.58 1.53
CA PHE A 92 -9.79 -14.26 2.12
C PHE A 92 -10.10 -14.70 3.55
N ASN A 93 -9.83 -15.97 3.86
CA ASN A 93 -10.22 -16.58 5.14
C ASN A 93 -9.18 -17.58 5.66
N LEU A 94 -7.95 -17.54 5.13
CA LEU A 94 -6.90 -18.45 5.56
C LEU A 94 -6.34 -17.99 6.91
N PRO A 95 -6.14 -18.90 7.89
CA PRO A 95 -5.51 -18.54 9.15
C PRO A 95 -4.11 -17.95 8.93
N PHE A 96 -3.74 -16.96 9.76
CA PHE A 96 -2.50 -16.19 9.60
C PHE A 96 -1.26 -17.08 9.47
N GLU A 97 -1.15 -18.12 10.31
CA GLU A 97 -0.05 -19.08 10.33
C GLU A 97 0.17 -19.84 9.01
N ASN A 98 -0.86 -19.90 8.17
CA ASN A 98 -0.86 -20.60 6.89
C ASN A 98 -0.72 -19.65 5.69
N MET A 99 -0.71 -18.34 5.92
CA MET A 99 -0.58 -17.35 4.87
C MET A 99 0.77 -17.45 4.14
N ILE A 100 0.76 -16.99 2.88
CA ILE A 100 1.93 -16.83 2.03
C ILE A 100 2.00 -15.36 1.63
N PHE A 101 3.18 -14.75 1.82
CA PHE A 101 3.46 -13.35 1.49
C PHE A 101 4.38 -13.27 0.27
N GLY A 102 4.23 -12.23 -0.55
CA GLY A 102 5.04 -12.02 -1.75
C GLY A 102 4.53 -12.80 -2.97
N GLY A 103 5.43 -13.25 -3.86
CA GLY A 103 5.04 -13.84 -5.15
C GLY A 103 4.72 -12.79 -6.22
N THR A 104 4.53 -13.22 -7.46
CA THR A 104 4.11 -12.30 -8.52
C THR A 104 2.69 -11.80 -8.27
N GLU A 105 2.29 -10.69 -8.89
CA GLU A 105 0.92 -10.19 -8.75
C GLU A 105 -0.12 -11.20 -9.26
N LYS A 106 0.22 -12.00 -10.28
CA LYS A 106 -0.63 -13.10 -10.74
C LYS A 106 -0.80 -14.17 -9.66
N GLU A 107 0.28 -14.57 -8.99
CA GLU A 107 0.21 -15.51 -7.87
C GLU A 107 -0.57 -14.96 -6.68
N ILE A 108 -0.49 -13.65 -6.40
CA ILE A 108 -1.30 -13.00 -5.36
C ILE A 108 -2.78 -13.03 -5.73
N ILE A 109 -3.10 -12.68 -6.97
CA ILE A 109 -4.48 -12.75 -7.50
C ILE A 109 -5.05 -14.16 -7.34
N ASP A 110 -4.29 -15.17 -7.73
CA ASP A 110 -4.76 -16.56 -7.75
C ASP A 110 -4.97 -17.14 -6.35
N ARG A 111 -4.05 -16.84 -5.41
CA ARG A 111 -4.14 -17.37 -4.04
C ARG A 111 -5.05 -16.53 -3.13
N GLY A 112 -5.28 -15.27 -3.49
CA GLY A 112 -5.91 -14.27 -2.64
C GLY A 112 -5.04 -13.81 -1.47
N THR A 113 -5.38 -12.70 -0.84
CA THR A 113 -4.68 -12.18 0.34
C THR A 113 -5.56 -11.11 1.00
N ASP A 114 -5.41 -10.92 2.31
CA ASP A 114 -5.86 -9.73 3.03
C ASP A 114 -4.68 -8.85 3.50
N TRP A 115 -3.45 -9.20 3.13
CA TRP A 115 -2.27 -8.43 3.50
C TRP A 115 -2.13 -7.17 2.63
N CYS A 116 -2.05 -6.00 3.28
CA CYS A 116 -2.10 -4.70 2.61
C CYS A 116 -0.99 -4.49 1.56
N THR A 117 0.24 -4.96 1.82
CA THR A 117 1.36 -4.78 0.89
C THR A 117 1.17 -5.59 -0.39
N ASP A 118 0.77 -6.86 -0.29
CA ASP A 118 0.51 -7.74 -1.42
C ASP A 118 -0.62 -7.17 -2.30
N ILE A 119 -1.76 -6.82 -1.69
CA ILE A 119 -2.93 -6.37 -2.45
C ILE A 119 -2.72 -4.98 -3.07
N SER A 120 -1.99 -4.10 -2.40
CA SER A 120 -1.63 -2.79 -2.95
C SER A 120 -0.67 -2.95 -4.14
N ARG A 121 0.27 -3.89 -4.10
CA ARG A 121 1.14 -4.18 -5.24
C ARG A 121 0.35 -4.72 -6.44
N VAL A 122 -0.65 -5.58 -6.21
CA VAL A 122 -1.60 -6.01 -7.24
C VAL A 122 -2.36 -4.83 -7.83
N GLY A 123 -2.93 -3.95 -7.00
CA GLY A 123 -3.68 -2.79 -7.48
C GLY A 123 -2.81 -1.84 -8.30
N CYS A 124 -1.59 -1.57 -7.83
CA CYS A 124 -0.59 -0.77 -8.54
C CYS A 124 -0.27 -1.36 -9.92
N ALA A 125 0.00 -2.66 -9.98
CA ALA A 125 0.25 -3.41 -11.21
C ALA A 125 -0.90 -3.33 -12.22
N LEU A 126 -2.14 -3.53 -11.76
CA LEU A 126 -3.33 -3.48 -12.61
C LEU A 126 -3.57 -2.07 -13.17
N LEU A 127 -3.34 -1.01 -12.37
CA LEU A 127 -3.41 0.37 -12.85
C LEU A 127 -2.35 0.66 -13.93
N GLN A 128 -1.11 0.21 -13.72
CA GLN A 128 -0.05 0.36 -14.73
C GLN A 128 -0.43 -0.34 -16.04
N CYS A 129 -1.03 -1.53 -15.96
CA CYS A 129 -1.55 -2.25 -17.13
C CYS A 129 -2.70 -1.51 -17.85
N LEU A 130 -3.42 -0.64 -17.16
CA LEU A 130 -4.41 0.29 -17.74
C LEU A 130 -3.80 1.63 -18.17
N ASN A 131 -2.47 1.73 -18.23
CA ASN A 131 -1.72 2.93 -18.57
C ASN A 131 -1.95 4.09 -17.59
N ILE A 132 -2.19 3.77 -16.31
CA ILE A 132 -2.27 4.74 -15.21
C ILE A 132 -1.02 4.56 -14.34
N PRO A 133 -0.06 5.51 -14.35
CA PRO A 133 1.08 5.46 -13.44
C PRO A 133 0.62 5.39 -11.99
N CYS A 134 1.28 4.53 -11.21
CA CYS A 134 0.92 4.29 -9.82
C CYS A 134 2.18 3.95 -9.02
N ARG A 135 2.20 4.35 -7.76
CA ARG A 135 3.31 4.11 -6.82
C ARG A 135 2.79 3.56 -5.49
N MET A 136 3.67 2.88 -4.77
CA MET A 136 3.38 2.33 -3.45
C MET A 136 3.57 3.40 -2.36
N VAL A 137 2.74 3.35 -1.32
CA VAL A 137 2.82 4.26 -0.18
C VAL A 137 2.68 3.48 1.12
N THR A 138 3.63 3.67 2.03
CA THR A 138 3.56 3.19 3.40
C THR A 138 3.07 4.30 4.31
N LEU A 139 1.95 4.08 4.99
CA LEU A 139 1.38 4.94 6.02
C LEU A 139 1.71 4.40 7.41
N VAL A 140 2.02 5.29 8.35
CA VAL A 140 2.22 4.90 9.75
C VAL A 140 1.69 5.97 10.71
N ASN A 141 1.20 5.52 11.86
CA ASN A 141 1.01 6.35 13.03
C ASN A 141 2.25 6.29 13.92
N THR A 142 3.03 7.38 13.99
CA THR A 142 4.24 7.41 14.82
C THR A 142 3.95 7.46 16.33
N LYS A 143 2.69 7.67 16.71
CA LYS A 143 2.24 7.76 18.11
C LYS A 143 1.66 6.44 18.62
N GLN A 144 1.50 5.43 17.76
CA GLN A 144 0.88 4.16 18.10
C GLN A 144 1.69 2.99 17.53
N ALA A 145 2.04 2.02 18.38
CA ALA A 145 2.72 0.81 17.94
C ALA A 145 1.83 -0.05 17.02
N TYR A 146 2.47 -0.70 16.04
CA TYR A 146 1.82 -1.63 15.10
C TYR A 146 0.64 -1.02 14.32
N ASN A 147 0.66 0.29 14.08
CA ASN A 147 -0.37 1.00 13.33
C ASN A 147 0.24 1.52 12.02
N GLY A 148 0.38 0.60 11.07
CA GLY A 148 0.86 0.89 9.72
C GLY A 148 -0.03 0.23 8.67
N HIS A 149 0.03 0.75 7.45
CA HIS A 149 -0.77 0.28 6.32
C HIS A 149 -0.08 0.59 5.00
N THR A 150 -0.25 -0.27 4.00
CA THR A 150 0.27 -0.04 2.64
C THR A 150 -0.87 0.26 1.70
N ILE A 151 -0.78 1.39 1.00
CA ILE A 151 -1.72 1.84 -0.03
C ILE A 151 -0.96 2.25 -1.29
N CYS A 152 -1.64 2.91 -2.22
CA CYS A 152 -1.04 3.44 -3.43
C CYS A 152 -1.46 4.88 -3.74
N GLU A 153 -0.75 5.49 -4.67
CA GLU A 153 -1.12 6.77 -5.25
C GLU A 153 -1.03 6.67 -6.79
N ALA A 154 -2.12 6.95 -7.47
CA ALA A 154 -2.21 6.98 -8.93
C ALA A 154 -1.96 8.39 -9.45
N ILE A 155 -1.37 8.50 -10.64
CA ILE A 155 -1.06 9.79 -11.28
C ILE A 155 -1.93 9.91 -12.54
N VAL A 156 -2.88 10.83 -12.52
CA VAL A 156 -3.82 11.08 -13.63
C VAL A 156 -3.89 12.56 -13.91
N ASN A 157 -3.72 12.97 -15.17
CA ASN A 157 -3.78 14.39 -15.56
C ASN A 157 -2.91 15.31 -14.69
N LYS A 158 -1.69 14.86 -14.35
CA LYS A 158 -0.73 15.55 -13.45
C LYS A 158 -1.18 15.68 -11.99
N GLN A 159 -2.31 15.08 -11.61
CA GLN A 159 -2.79 15.01 -10.23
C GLN A 159 -2.43 13.67 -9.60
N PHE A 160 -2.19 13.68 -8.30
CA PHE A 160 -1.93 12.49 -7.49
C PHE A 160 -3.19 12.12 -6.72
N ILE A 161 -3.58 10.86 -6.78
CA ILE A 161 -4.86 10.36 -6.25
C ILE A 161 -4.59 9.14 -5.38
N MET A 162 -4.91 9.25 -4.10
CA MET A 162 -4.80 8.14 -3.15
C MET A 162 -5.74 7.01 -3.55
N CYS A 163 -5.28 5.77 -3.45
CA CYS A 163 -6.10 4.58 -3.63
C CYS A 163 -5.68 3.50 -2.64
N ASP A 164 -6.66 2.96 -1.92
CA ASP A 164 -6.48 1.88 -0.95
C ASP A 164 -7.18 0.63 -1.47
N PHE A 165 -6.38 -0.31 -1.98
CA PHE A 165 -6.87 -1.55 -2.55
C PHE A 165 -7.34 -2.58 -1.52
N THR A 166 -6.97 -2.38 -0.24
CA THR A 166 -7.41 -3.23 0.87
C THR A 166 -8.87 -2.91 1.20
N TYR A 167 -9.17 -1.62 1.35
CA TYR A 167 -10.52 -1.16 1.69
C TYR A 167 -11.38 -0.80 0.48
N GLY A 168 -10.80 -0.78 -0.73
CA GLY A 168 -11.48 -0.37 -1.96
C GLY A 168 -11.85 1.12 -1.95
N VAL A 169 -10.99 1.96 -1.36
CA VAL A 169 -11.23 3.40 -1.20
C VAL A 169 -10.46 4.18 -2.27
N LEU A 170 -11.12 5.18 -2.86
CA LEU A 170 -10.51 6.15 -3.75
C LEU A 170 -10.50 7.51 -3.04
N GLY A 171 -9.36 8.17 -3.00
CA GLY A 171 -9.21 9.55 -2.53
C GLY A 171 -9.83 10.54 -3.51
N HIS A 172 -11.12 10.45 -3.76
CA HIS A 172 -11.87 11.32 -4.64
C HIS A 172 -13.27 11.55 -4.11
N LEU A 173 -13.58 12.79 -3.76
CA LEU A 173 -14.93 13.28 -3.44
C LEU A 173 -15.38 14.16 -4.61
N ASP A 174 -15.51 15.48 -4.38
CA ASP A 174 -15.69 16.47 -5.44
C ASP A 174 -14.38 16.81 -6.16
N GLU A 175 -13.25 16.61 -5.47
CA GLU A 175 -11.89 16.75 -5.99
C GLU A 175 -11.05 15.52 -5.66
N SER A 176 -9.85 15.44 -6.26
CA SER A 176 -8.91 14.35 -6.04
C SER A 176 -7.93 14.68 -4.91
N TYR A 177 -7.74 13.75 -4.00
CA TYR A 177 -6.85 13.87 -2.85
C TYR A 177 -5.63 12.97 -3.00
N SER A 178 -4.46 13.58 -2.90
CA SER A 178 -3.20 12.88 -2.71
C SER A 178 -3.03 12.43 -1.26
N VAL A 179 -2.11 11.51 -1.00
CA VAL A 179 -1.74 11.15 0.38
C VAL A 179 -1.19 12.38 1.12
N LYS A 180 -0.35 13.21 0.48
CA LYS A 180 0.14 14.47 1.07
C LYS A 180 -0.98 15.38 1.57
N SER A 181 -2.04 15.56 0.78
CA SER A 181 -3.18 16.40 1.19
C SER A 181 -4.01 15.79 2.33
N LEU A 182 -3.90 14.48 2.54
CA LEU A 182 -4.61 13.75 3.60
C LEU A 182 -3.81 13.66 4.90
N ILE A 183 -2.47 13.74 4.84
CA ILE A 183 -1.63 13.75 6.04
C ILE A 183 -2.04 14.89 6.97
N ASN A 184 -2.36 14.54 8.22
CA ASN A 184 -2.89 15.42 9.27
C ASN A 184 -4.23 16.12 8.94
N ASN A 185 -4.96 15.71 7.89
CA ASN A 185 -6.27 16.25 7.55
C ASN A 185 -7.39 15.25 7.84
N HIS A 186 -7.65 15.03 9.14
CA HIS A 186 -8.57 13.98 9.59
C HIS A 186 -10.00 14.15 9.09
N ASN A 187 -10.48 15.38 8.88
CA ASN A 187 -11.84 15.62 8.38
C ASN A 187 -12.01 15.03 6.97
N VAL A 188 -11.06 15.33 6.07
CA VAL A 188 -11.11 14.81 4.70
C VAL A 188 -10.87 13.30 4.68
N VAL A 189 -9.96 12.78 5.51
CA VAL A 189 -9.76 11.32 5.64
C VAL A 189 -11.06 10.64 6.07
N GLU A 190 -11.77 11.20 7.04
CA GLU A 190 -13.04 10.65 7.52
C GLU A 190 -14.11 10.63 6.44
N GLU A 191 -14.22 11.69 5.63
CA GLU A 191 -15.15 11.72 4.49
C GLU A 191 -14.78 10.70 3.41
N VAL A 192 -13.49 10.64 3.03
CA VAL A 192 -12.97 9.69 2.04
C VAL A 192 -13.16 8.23 2.48
N TYR A 193 -13.01 7.93 3.77
CA TYR A 193 -13.19 6.60 4.35
C TYR A 193 -14.57 6.37 4.98
N SER A 194 -15.54 7.27 4.77
CA SER A 194 -16.82 7.29 5.48
C SER A 194 -17.56 5.96 5.46
N GLU A 195 -17.62 5.28 4.31
CA GLU A 195 -18.23 3.94 4.20
C GLU A 195 -17.52 2.94 5.12
N ILE A 196 -16.19 2.90 5.09
CA ILE A 196 -15.36 1.95 5.85
C ILE A 196 -15.44 2.22 7.35
N ILE A 197 -15.48 3.50 7.74
CA ILE A 197 -15.63 3.94 9.12
C ILE A 197 -17.04 3.60 9.64
N SER A 198 -18.08 3.76 8.82
CA SER A 198 -19.46 3.46 9.22
C SER A 198 -19.71 1.97 9.46
N LEU A 199 -18.91 1.08 8.84
CA LEU A 199 -19.07 -0.37 8.91
C LEU A 199 -18.41 -1.00 10.14
N GLY A 200 -17.59 -0.27 10.91
CA GLY A 200 -16.84 -0.86 12.02
C GLY A 200 -16.31 0.15 13.03
N ASN A 201 -15.66 -0.38 14.07
CA ASN A 201 -15.02 0.46 15.10
C ASN A 201 -13.54 0.69 14.75
N ASN A 202 -13.27 1.26 13.57
CA ASN A 202 -11.93 1.44 13.00
C ASN A 202 -11.58 2.91 12.73
N ARG A 203 -12.44 3.86 13.13
CA ARG A 203 -12.23 5.30 12.92
C ARG A 203 -10.85 5.77 13.36
N ASP A 204 -10.51 5.55 14.62
CA ASP A 204 -9.24 6.03 15.19
C ASP A 204 -8.03 5.32 14.56
N TYR A 205 -8.18 4.06 14.19
CA TYR A 205 -7.15 3.33 13.44
C TYR A 205 -6.89 4.00 12.09
N ILE A 206 -7.94 4.26 11.29
CA ILE A 206 -7.84 4.84 9.95
C ILE A 206 -7.27 6.26 10.01
N LEU A 207 -7.81 7.11 10.90
CA LEU A 207 -7.32 8.49 11.04
C LEU A 207 -5.86 8.51 11.47
N GLY A 208 -5.46 7.60 12.38
CA GLY A 208 -4.09 7.48 12.86
C GLY A 208 -3.07 7.18 11.76
N LEU A 209 -3.44 6.40 10.73
CA LEU A 209 -2.54 6.06 9.62
C LEU A 209 -1.98 7.30 8.89
N PHE A 210 -2.75 8.38 8.84
CA PHE A 210 -2.39 9.60 8.11
C PHE A 210 -1.53 10.59 8.94
N ASP A 211 -0.65 10.07 9.80
CA ASP A 211 0.34 10.86 10.56
C ASP A 211 1.65 11.03 9.76
N LYS A 212 2.18 9.96 9.17
CA LYS A 212 3.36 9.98 8.28
C LYS A 212 3.21 9.04 7.10
N ALA A 213 3.87 9.39 5.99
CA ALA A 213 3.91 8.60 4.76
C ALA A 213 5.34 8.48 4.21
N ALA A 214 5.60 7.37 3.51
CA ALA A 214 6.79 7.17 2.69
C ALA A 214 6.43 6.46 1.39
N TYR A 215 7.24 6.66 0.35
CA TYR A 215 6.91 6.27 -1.02
C TYR A 215 7.95 5.34 -1.61
N ASN A 216 7.49 4.42 -2.45
CA ASN A 216 8.33 3.63 -3.34
C ASN A 216 7.78 3.71 -4.77
N ASP A 217 8.69 3.96 -5.71
CA ASP A 217 8.38 3.73 -7.11
C ASP A 217 8.32 2.23 -7.37
N TYR A 218 7.28 1.80 -8.09
CA TYR A 218 7.13 0.42 -8.52
C TYR A 218 6.84 0.41 -10.02
N ASP A 219 7.72 -0.22 -10.80
CA ASP A 219 7.52 -0.42 -12.24
C ASP A 219 7.45 -1.92 -12.49
N ILE A 220 6.25 -2.42 -12.76
CA ILE A 220 5.98 -3.84 -12.94
C ILE A 220 6.71 -4.44 -14.15
N THR A 221 7.20 -3.61 -15.08
CA THR A 221 7.93 -4.09 -16.27
C THR A 221 9.41 -4.33 -16.02
N LYS A 222 9.92 -3.95 -14.85
CA LYS A 222 11.30 -4.23 -14.44
C LYS A 222 11.42 -5.63 -13.86
N GLN A 223 12.64 -6.14 -13.88
CA GLN A 223 12.94 -7.39 -13.21
C GLN A 223 12.96 -7.18 -11.70
N HIS A 224 12.13 -7.95 -10.99
CA HIS A 224 12.04 -7.96 -9.54
C HIS A 224 12.24 -9.37 -9.00
N ASN A 225 12.61 -9.47 -7.73
CA ASN A 225 12.59 -10.74 -7.03
C ASN A 225 11.24 -10.91 -6.33
N TYR A 226 10.50 -11.95 -6.69
CA TYR A 226 9.17 -12.27 -6.19
C TYR A 226 9.17 -13.45 -5.22
N ASN A 227 10.29 -13.69 -4.51
CA ASN A 227 10.36 -14.72 -3.50
C ASN A 227 9.16 -14.65 -2.53
N LYS A 228 8.68 -15.84 -2.16
CA LYS A 228 7.58 -16.02 -1.23
C LYS A 228 8.10 -16.43 0.13
N SER A 229 7.37 -16.09 1.16
CA SER A 229 7.68 -16.43 2.55
C SER A 229 6.43 -16.82 3.33
N LYS A 230 6.61 -17.12 4.61
CA LYS A 230 5.57 -17.49 5.58
C LYS A 230 5.72 -16.61 6.83
N PRO A 231 4.71 -16.58 7.72
CA PRO A 231 4.81 -15.87 8.99
C PRO A 231 6.10 -16.21 9.76
N ASN A 232 6.81 -15.18 10.17
CA ASN A 232 7.99 -15.31 11.04
C ASN A 232 7.59 -15.22 12.53
N GLU A 233 8.53 -15.55 13.43
CA GLU A 233 8.28 -15.58 14.88
C GLU A 233 7.84 -14.22 15.44
N TYR A 234 8.38 -13.12 14.89
CA TYR A 234 8.04 -11.76 15.31
C TYR A 234 6.55 -11.47 15.07
N TYR A 235 6.07 -11.68 13.85
CA TYR A 235 4.65 -11.44 13.52
C TYR A 235 3.72 -12.48 14.17
N LEU A 236 4.13 -13.75 14.29
CA LEU A 236 3.37 -14.76 15.03
C LEU A 236 3.20 -14.39 16.50
N SER A 237 4.19 -13.71 17.09
CA SER A 237 4.12 -13.18 18.45
C SER A 237 3.24 -11.93 18.50
N MET A 238 3.40 -11.02 17.53
CA MET A 238 2.64 -9.78 17.42
C MET A 238 1.14 -10.03 17.34
N MET A 239 0.70 -11.00 16.53
CA MET A 239 -0.73 -11.33 16.37
C MET A 239 -1.39 -11.89 17.63
N LYS A 240 -0.61 -12.30 18.63
CA LYS A 240 -1.11 -12.78 19.94
C LYS A 240 -1.20 -11.67 20.98
N LEU A 241 -0.73 -10.46 20.67
CA LEU A 241 -0.69 -9.36 21.60
C LEU A 241 -2.07 -8.72 21.78
N LYS A 242 -2.31 -8.18 22.98
CA LYS A 242 -3.29 -7.12 23.14
C LYS A 242 -2.71 -5.82 22.57
N HIS A 243 -3.25 -5.35 21.45
CA HIS A 243 -2.87 -4.09 20.82
C HIS A 243 -3.40 -2.90 21.61
N ASP A 244 -2.60 -2.40 22.55
CA ASP A 244 -2.89 -1.23 23.41
C ASP A 244 -2.08 0.01 23.02
N GLY A 245 -1.52 0.00 21.79
CA GLY A 245 -0.72 1.08 21.24
C GLY A 245 0.74 1.14 21.70
N LYS A 246 1.22 0.15 22.47
CA LYS A 246 2.62 0.08 22.92
C LYS A 246 3.42 -1.01 22.21
N TRP A 247 4.69 -0.75 21.96
CA TRP A 247 5.67 -1.72 21.48
C TRP A 247 5.99 -2.75 22.56
N LYS A 248 6.16 -4.02 22.19
CA LYS A 248 6.16 -5.16 23.14
C LYS A 248 7.13 -6.28 22.78
N LEU A 249 7.78 -6.24 21.62
CA LEU A 249 8.62 -7.32 21.11
C LEU A 249 10.07 -6.87 20.91
N GLY A 250 10.50 -5.84 21.65
CA GLY A 250 11.88 -5.36 21.68
C GLY A 250 12.13 -4.11 20.83
N GLU A 251 11.11 -3.48 20.26
CA GLU A 251 11.27 -2.34 19.35
C GLU A 251 11.78 -1.06 20.02
N ASN A 252 11.63 -0.97 21.35
CA ASN A 252 12.13 0.14 22.16
C ASN A 252 13.54 -0.12 22.75
N SER A 253 14.15 -1.27 22.45
CA SER A 253 15.43 -1.70 23.04
C SER A 253 16.63 -0.96 22.47
#